data_AF-A0A8H6DU07-F1
#
_entry.id   AF-A0A8H6DU07-F1
#
_cell.length_a   1.000
_cell.length_b   1.000
_cell.length_c   1.000
_cell.angle_alpha   90.00
_cell.angle_beta   90.00
_cell.angle_gamma   90.00
#
_symmetry.space_group_name_H-M   'P 1'
#
loop_
_entity.id
_entity.type
_entity.pdbx_description
1 polymer ?
#
loop_
_entity_poly.entity_id
_entity_poly.type
_entity_poly.pdbx_seq_one_letter_code
_entity_poly.pdbx_strand_id
1 'polypeptide(L)'
;MDTSDTHTWSAFADLLAESSRVLCLVGAGLSAPSGLATWRGTNGLWNDINLKELASPKKFREDPVTVWSFYGERLLEALEARPNAAHHALAALANWHQGWLSINQNVDGTGSSSVGE
;
A
#
# COMPACT_ATOMS: atom_id res chain seq x y z
N MET A 1 -11.24 4.59 -25.49
CA MET A 1 -10.61 3.33 -25.02
C MET A 1 -9.73 2.86 -26.15
N ASP A 2 -8.42 2.99 -25.99
CA ASP A 2 -7.45 2.53 -26.98
C ASP A 2 -7.41 0.99 -26.94
N THR A 3 -7.63 0.35 -28.08
CA THR A 3 -7.70 -1.11 -28.22
C THR A 3 -6.32 -1.78 -28.22
N SER A 4 -5.23 -1.02 -28.19
CA SER A 4 -3.86 -1.52 -28.06
C SER A 4 -3.59 -2.24 -26.72
N ASP A 5 -4.38 -1.92 -25.68
CA ASP A 5 -4.23 -2.47 -24.33
C ASP A 5 -4.72 -3.92 -24.16
N THR A 6 -5.64 -4.38 -25.01
CA THR A 6 -6.32 -5.68 -24.82
C THR A 6 -5.35 -6.87 -24.90
N HIS A 7 -4.34 -6.77 -25.79
CA HIS A 7 -3.32 -7.80 -25.95
C HIS A 7 -2.35 -7.85 -24.75
N THR A 8 -2.06 -6.69 -24.14
CA THR A 8 -1.16 -6.58 -23.00
C THR A 8 -1.77 -7.20 -21.75
N TRP A 9 -3.07 -6.98 -21.50
CA TRP A 9 -3.75 -7.56 -20.34
C TRP A 9 -3.94 -9.08 -20.47
N SER A 10 -4.24 -9.58 -21.67
CA SER A 10 -4.34 -11.03 -21.91
C SER A 10 -3.00 -11.71 -21.66
N ALA A 11 -1.90 -11.17 -22.21
CA ALA A 11 -0.57 -11.73 -22.02
C ALA A 11 -0.13 -11.74 -20.55
N PHE A 12 -0.46 -10.70 -19.78
CA PHE A 12 -0.22 -10.67 -18.34
C PHE A 12 -1.06 -11.72 -17.59
N ALA A 13 -2.34 -11.87 -17.94
CA ALA A 13 -3.22 -12.84 -17.31
C ALA A 13 -2.75 -14.27 -17.58
N ASP A 14 -2.33 -14.58 -18.81
CA ASP A 14 -1.78 -15.87 -19.20
C ASP A 14 -0.50 -16.16 -18.40
N LEU A 15 0.43 -15.20 -18.34
CA LEU A 15 1.68 -15.35 -17.57
C LEU A 15 1.41 -15.53 -16.07
N LEU A 16 0.41 -14.85 -15.53
CA LEU A 16 0.01 -15.00 -14.14
C LEU A 16 -0.57 -16.40 -13.87
N ALA A 17 -1.38 -16.93 -14.79
CA ALA A 17 -1.98 -18.25 -14.66
C ALA A 17 -0.96 -19.39 -14.80
N GLU A 18 0.05 -19.22 -15.65
CA GLU A 18 1.11 -20.21 -15.88
C GLU A 18 2.20 -20.20 -14.79
N SER A 19 2.33 -19.09 -14.06
CA SER A 19 3.34 -18.93 -13.00
C SER A 19 3.04 -19.84 -11.81
N SER A 20 3.95 -20.73 -11.43
CA SER A 20 3.71 -21.57 -10.23
C SER A 20 3.88 -20.81 -8.91
N ARG A 21 4.56 -19.65 -8.92
CA ARG A 21 4.82 -18.81 -7.74
C ARG A 21 4.77 -17.34 -8.13
N VAL A 22 4.05 -16.55 -7.34
CA VAL A 22 3.88 -15.12 -7.57
C VAL A 22 4.23 -14.36 -6.30
N LEU A 23 5.13 -13.38 -6.44
CA LEU A 23 5.45 -12.43 -5.38
C LEU A 23 4.84 -11.07 -5.70
N CYS A 24 3.89 -10.62 -4.88
CA CYS A 24 3.29 -9.30 -4.98
C CYS A 24 3.90 -8.37 -3.93
N LEU A 25 4.64 -7.35 -4.38
CA LEU A 25 5.15 -6.29 -3.52
C LEU A 25 4.21 -5.09 -3.59
N VAL A 26 3.63 -4.72 -2.45
CA VAL A 26 2.70 -3.59 -2.37
C VAL A 26 3.25 -2.48 -1.48
N GLY A 27 2.98 -1.24 -1.89
CA GLY A 27 3.39 -0.04 -1.18
C GLY A 27 2.28 1.01 -1.15
N ALA A 28 2.62 2.24 -0.74
CA ALA A 28 1.63 3.25 -0.36
C ALA A 28 0.65 3.64 -1.49
N GLY A 29 1.04 3.41 -2.76
CA GLY A 29 0.16 3.61 -3.90
C GLY A 29 -1.12 2.76 -3.86
N LEU A 30 -1.09 1.58 -3.23
CA LEU A 30 -2.28 0.75 -3.04
C LEU A 30 -3.32 1.45 -2.12
N SER A 31 -2.84 2.20 -1.12
CA SER A 31 -3.66 2.87 -0.12
C SER A 31 -4.05 4.31 -0.48
N ALA A 32 -3.42 4.91 -1.48
CA ALA A 32 -3.72 6.28 -1.91
C ALA A 32 -5.21 6.49 -2.29
N PRO A 33 -5.87 5.58 -3.05
CA PRO A 33 -7.29 5.70 -3.33
C PRO A 33 -8.20 5.51 -2.11
N SER A 34 -7.66 5.01 -1.00
CA SER A 34 -8.37 4.93 0.29
C SER A 34 -8.26 6.22 1.12
N GLY A 35 -7.71 7.30 0.53
CA GLY A 35 -7.60 8.61 1.18
C GLY A 35 -6.30 8.81 1.97
N LEU A 36 -5.39 7.84 1.97
CA LEU A 36 -4.14 7.92 2.72
C LEU A 36 -3.03 8.61 1.93
N ALA A 37 -2.33 9.54 2.57
CA ALA A 37 -1.19 10.23 1.98
C ALA A 37 -0.03 9.25 1.70
N THR A 38 0.64 9.41 0.56
CA THR A 38 1.85 8.64 0.24
C THR A 38 3.11 9.32 0.77
N TRP A 39 4.16 8.54 1.00
CA TRP A 39 5.44 9.08 1.44
C TRP A 39 6.23 9.75 0.31
N ARG A 40 6.08 9.26 -0.93
CA ARG A 40 6.76 9.74 -2.14
C ARG A 40 5.73 10.05 -3.23
N GLY A 41 6.16 10.73 -4.30
CA GLY A 41 5.33 11.10 -5.45
C GLY A 41 5.02 12.59 -5.49
N THR A 42 4.19 13.03 -6.43
CA THR A 42 3.87 14.45 -6.67
C THR A 42 3.38 15.16 -5.40
N ASN A 43 2.56 14.49 -4.59
CA ASN A 43 2.04 15.00 -3.31
C ASN A 43 2.59 14.23 -2.10
N GLY A 44 3.79 13.66 -2.22
CA GLY A 44 4.39 12.83 -1.18
C GLY A 44 4.91 13.63 0.01
N LEU A 45 4.71 13.12 1.22
CA LEU A 45 5.12 13.80 2.46
C LEU A 45 6.62 14.09 2.54
N TRP A 46 7.48 13.25 1.94
CA TRP A 46 8.93 13.46 1.95
C TRP A 46 9.43 14.51 0.96
N ASN A 47 8.53 15.16 0.23
CA ASN A 47 8.86 16.38 -0.50
C ASN A 47 9.15 17.54 0.47
N ASP A 48 8.66 17.46 1.71
CA ASP A 48 9.07 18.33 2.82
C ASP A 48 10.18 17.65 3.63
N ILE A 49 11.36 18.30 3.67
CA ILE A 49 12.52 17.80 4.42
C ILE A 49 12.23 17.68 5.92
N ASN A 50 11.42 18.58 6.47
CA ASN A 50 11.07 18.55 7.90
C ASN A 50 10.23 17.32 8.22
N LEU A 51 9.24 17.00 7.37
CA LEU A 51 8.41 15.80 7.53
C LEU A 51 9.23 14.51 7.36
N LYS A 52 10.20 14.52 6.46
CA LYS A 52 11.11 13.38 6.28
C LYS A 52 11.95 13.12 7.53
N GLU A 53 12.42 14.16 8.22
CA GLU A 53 13.20 14.01 9.46
C GLU A 53 12.39 13.41 10.62
N LEU A 54 11.07 13.67 10.68
CA LEU A 54 10.17 13.08 11.68
C LEU A 54 10.13 11.55 11.61
N ALA A 55 10.46 10.96 10.46
CA ALA A 55 10.57 9.51 10.28
C ALA A 55 11.96 8.94 10.61
N SER A 56 12.70 9.55 11.56
CA SER A 56 14.04 9.09 11.95
C SER A 56 14.15 8.73 13.44
N PRO A 57 14.92 7.69 13.80
CA PRO A 57 15.21 7.35 15.20
C PRO A 57 15.94 8.47 15.97
N LYS A 58 16.65 9.34 15.26
CA LYS A 58 17.30 10.51 15.85
C LYS A 58 16.25 11.52 16.31
N LYS A 59 15.35 11.94 15.41
CA LYS A 59 14.32 12.93 15.74
C LYS A 59 13.36 12.44 16.82
N PHE A 60 13.02 11.15 16.82
CA PHE A 60 12.20 10.55 17.89
C PHE A 60 12.88 10.64 19.27
N ARG A 61 14.21 10.47 19.35
CA ARG A 61 14.95 10.63 20.62
C ARG A 61 15.07 12.08 21.05
N GLU A 62 15.17 13.01 20.11
CA GLU A 62 15.32 14.44 20.38
C GLU A 62 14.00 15.11 20.77
N ASP A 63 12.91 14.76 20.09
CA ASP A 63 11.59 15.37 20.24
C ASP A 63 10.48 14.34 19.99
N PRO A 64 10.23 13.43 20.94
CA PRO A 64 9.23 12.38 20.78
C PRO A 64 7.81 12.92 20.72
N VAL A 65 7.53 14.08 21.34
CA VAL A 65 6.19 14.68 21.37
C VAL A 65 5.77 15.09 19.96
N THR A 66 6.60 15.84 19.24
CA THR A 66 6.28 16.24 17.86
C THR A 66 6.16 15.03 16.93
N VAL A 67 7.03 14.04 17.09
CA VAL A 67 6.95 12.81 16.28
C VAL A 67 5.66 12.04 16.56
N TRP A 68 5.28 11.87 17.82
CA TRP A 68 4.02 11.21 18.19
C TRP A 68 2.80 11.99 17.72
N SER A 69 2.78 13.32 17.85
CA SER A 69 1.68 14.13 17.33
C SER A 69 1.51 13.93 15.82
N PHE A 70 2.61 13.99 15.06
CA PHE A 70 2.59 13.75 13.62
C PHE A 70 2.06 12.35 13.27
N TYR A 71 2.61 11.29 13.86
CA TYR A 71 2.13 9.93 13.57
C TYR A 71 0.74 9.62 14.15
N GLY A 72 0.31 10.33 15.19
CA GLY A 72 -1.00 10.21 15.79
C GLY A 72 -2.12 10.65 14.84
N GLU A 73 -1.96 11.79 14.18
CA GLU A 73 -2.91 12.25 13.15
C GLU A 73 -3.05 11.20 12.03
N ARG A 74 -1.94 10.65 11.57
CA ARG A 74 -1.90 9.65 10.49
C ARG A 74 -2.46 8.29 10.92
N LEU A 75 -2.33 7.94 12.21
CA LEU A 75 -3.00 6.76 12.76
C LEU A 75 -4.53 6.94 12.73
N LEU A 76 -5.04 8.13 13.06
CA LEU A 76 -6.47 8.41 12.98
C LEU A 76 -6.97 8.30 11.54
N GLU A 77 -6.25 8.87 10.57
CA GLU A 77 -6.57 8.71 9.14
C GLU A 77 -6.60 7.23 8.72
N ALA A 78 -5.61 6.45 9.16
CA ALA A 78 -5.53 5.02 8.86
C ALA A 78 -6.68 4.21 9.46
N LEU A 79 -7.14 4.55 10.67
CA LEU A 79 -8.28 3.91 11.32
C LEU A 79 -9.62 4.20 10.61
N GLU A 80 -9.73 5.35 9.95
CA GLU A 80 -10.92 5.72 9.17
C GLU A 80 -10.89 5.16 7.74
N ALA A 81 -9.69 4.88 7.20
CA ALA A 81 -9.52 4.36 5.86
C ALA A 81 -10.15 2.98 5.69
N ARG A 82 -10.70 2.75 4.49
CA ARG A 82 -11.28 1.45 4.11
C ARG A 82 -10.53 0.84 2.93
N PRO A 83 -10.46 -0.50 2.82
CA PRO A 83 -9.97 -1.16 1.63
C PRO A 83 -10.69 -0.64 0.38
N ASN A 84 -9.95 -0.39 -0.69
CA ASN A 84 -10.49 0.01 -1.99
C ASN A 84 -10.55 -1.18 -2.95
N ALA A 85 -11.09 -0.96 -4.16
CA ALA A 85 -11.27 -2.00 -5.17
C ALA A 85 -9.97 -2.79 -5.49
N ALA A 86 -8.80 -2.15 -5.45
CA ALA A 86 -7.53 -2.83 -5.71
C ALA A 86 -7.13 -3.78 -4.57
N HIS A 87 -7.42 -3.44 -3.31
CA HIS A 87 -7.20 -4.35 -2.17
C HIS A 87 -8.05 -5.63 -2.33
N HIS A 88 -9.32 -5.47 -2.69
CA HIS A 88 -10.22 -6.59 -2.91
C HIS A 88 -9.80 -7.45 -4.11
N ALA A 89 -9.36 -6.83 -5.21
CA ALA A 89 -8.87 -7.56 -6.38
C ALA A 89 -7.61 -8.38 -6.06
N LEU A 90 -6.65 -7.80 -5.32
CA LEU A 90 -5.45 -8.52 -4.89
C LEU A 90 -5.77 -9.66 -3.92
N ALA A 91 -6.72 -9.47 -3.00
CA ALA A 91 -7.18 -10.54 -2.12
C ALA A 91 -7.82 -11.69 -2.90
N ALA A 92 -8.65 -11.38 -3.90
CA ALA A 92 -9.25 -12.38 -4.78
C ALA A 92 -8.18 -13.15 -5.59
N LEU A 93 -7.19 -12.45 -6.15
CA LEU A 93 -6.07 -13.08 -6.86
C LEU A 93 -5.24 -13.99 -5.95
N ALA A 94 -4.94 -13.53 -4.72
CA ALA A 94 -4.20 -14.32 -3.74
C ALA A 94 -4.94 -15.60 -3.35
N ASN A 95 -6.27 -15.54 -3.20
CA ASN A 95 -7.11 -16.70 -2.89
C ASN A 95 -7.21 -17.68 -4.08
N TRP A 96 -7.22 -17.16 -5.31
CA TRP A 96 -7.29 -17.97 -6.52
C TRP A 96 -5.96 -18.68 -6.82
N HIS A 97 -4.83 -18.05 -6.51
CA HIS A 97 -3.49 -18.52 -6.90
C HIS A 97 -2.72 -19.14 -5.72
N GLN A 98 -2.66 -20.47 -5.64
CA GLN A 98 -2.04 -21.21 -4.51
C GLN A 98 -0.56 -20.85 -4.22
N GLY A 99 0.21 -20.43 -5.23
CA GLY A 99 1.62 -20.03 -5.08
C GLY A 99 1.84 -18.55 -4.75
N TRP A 100 0.82 -17.82 -4.31
CA TRP A 100 0.87 -16.37 -4.11
C TRP A 100 1.47 -15.98 -2.76
N LEU A 101 2.36 -14.98 -2.75
CA LEU A 101 2.89 -14.33 -1.56
C LEU A 101 2.81 -12.81 -1.72
N SER A 102 2.15 -12.15 -0.77
CA SER A 102 2.13 -10.68 -0.68
C SER A 102 3.14 -10.18 0.35
N ILE A 103 3.94 -9.19 -0.01
CA ILE A 103 4.77 -8.41 0.91
C ILE A 103 4.25 -6.98 0.92
N ASN A 104 3.73 -6.56 2.07
CA ASN A 104 3.20 -5.22 2.27
C ASN A 104 4.22 -4.33 3.00
N GLN A 105 4.57 -3.20 2.37
CA GLN A 105 5.44 -2.18 2.96
C GLN A 105 4.66 -1.14 3.78
N ASN A 106 3.33 -1.14 3.68
CA ASN A 106 2.48 -0.19 4.37
C ASN A 106 2.32 -0.56 5.84
N VAL A 107 2.14 0.47 6.67
CA VAL A 107 1.92 0.38 8.12
C VAL A 107 0.55 0.96 8.51
N ASP A 108 -0.40 0.93 7.57
CA ASP A 108 -1.73 1.53 7.66
C ASP A 108 -2.83 0.54 8.09
N GLY A 109 -2.54 -0.77 8.13
CA GLY A 109 -3.50 -1.79 8.53
C GLY A 109 -4.60 -2.10 7.51
N THR A 110 -4.65 -1.42 6.35
CA THR A 110 -5.69 -1.66 5.33
C THR A 110 -5.53 -3.03 4.65
N GLY A 111 -4.32 -3.61 4.69
CA GLY A 111 -4.00 -4.91 4.09
C GLY A 111 -4.33 -6.13 4.96
N SER A 112 -4.72 -5.98 6.23
CA SER A 112 -4.96 -7.12 7.14
C SER A 112 -6.42 -7.55 7.27
N SER A 113 -7.34 -6.98 6.49
CA SER A 113 -8.77 -7.31 6.53
C SER A 113 -9.13 -8.59 5.76
N SER A 114 -8.29 -9.63 5.83
CA SER A 114 -8.55 -10.95 5.23
C SER A 114 -8.58 -12.10 6.24
N VAL A 115 -8.71 -11.82 7.54
CA VAL A 115 -9.00 -12.86 8.53
C VAL A 115 -10.35 -12.58 9.20
N GLY A 116 -11.38 -13.27 8.72
CA GLY A 116 -12.61 -13.59 9.45
C GLY A 116 -13.85 -12.77 9.10
N GLU A 117 -14.73 -13.32 8.26
CA GLU A 117 -15.77 -14.26 8.72
C GLU A 117 -15.75 -15.52 7.85
#